data_AF-A0A7H1ARM0-F1
#
_entry.id   AF-A0A7H1ARM0-F1
#
_cell.length_a   1.000
_cell.length_b   1.000
_cell.length_c   1.000
_cell.angle_alpha   90.00
_cell.angle_beta   90.00
_cell.angle_gamma   90.00
#
_symmetry.space_group_name_H-M   'P 1'
#
loop_
_entity.id
_entity.type
_entity.pdbx_description
1 polymer ?
#
loop_
_entity_poly.entity_id
_entity_poly.type
_entity_poly.pdbx_seq_one_letter_code
_entity_poly.pdbx_strand_id
1 'polypeptide(L)'
;MIDGAESKGGEVEVPVPTVWRPTLVAIVDALVKEEELLLPKVTLQAQETWKDAQQSVRAYGANLKSLPEESWDSSVCIWYGDFWDVLIDLYTEEEGRSDIVLQVHVYEVDDGYRYEIVLVYVP
;
A
#
# COMPACT_ATOMS: atom_id res chain seq x y z
N MET A 1 -30.23 13.33 -30.45
CA MET A 1 -30.43 13.96 -29.13
C MET A 1 -31.03 12.87 -28.25
N ILE A 2 -30.25 12.00 -27.62
CA ILE A 2 -29.14 12.27 -26.70
C ILE A 2 -28.03 11.25 -26.94
N ASP A 3 -26.84 11.77 -27.20
CA ASP A 3 -25.57 11.06 -27.10
C ASP A 3 -25.00 11.37 -25.72
N GLY A 4 -24.26 10.42 -25.15
CA GLY A 4 -23.57 10.60 -23.87
C GLY A 4 -23.86 9.48 -22.88
N ALA A 5 -23.39 8.27 -23.18
CA ALA A 5 -23.01 7.37 -22.12
C ALA A 5 -22.02 8.13 -21.22
N GLU A 6 -22.37 8.33 -19.96
CA GLU A 6 -21.46 8.85 -18.95
C GLU A 6 -20.22 7.96 -18.97
N SER A 7 -19.13 8.47 -19.53
CA SER A 7 -17.81 7.91 -19.34
C SER A 7 -17.57 7.93 -17.84
N LYS A 8 -17.62 6.76 -17.19
CA LYS A 8 -17.01 6.55 -15.87
C LYS A 8 -15.59 7.12 -15.98
N GLY A 9 -15.37 8.31 -15.44
CA GLY A 9 -14.03 8.87 -15.32
C GLY A 9 -13.27 7.89 -14.43
N GLY A 10 -12.46 7.04 -15.05
CA GLY A 10 -11.63 6.08 -14.33
C GLY A 10 -10.80 6.85 -13.32
N GLU A 11 -10.77 6.36 -12.10
CA GLU A 11 -9.93 6.94 -11.06
C GLU A 11 -8.49 6.84 -11.58
N VAL A 12 -7.81 7.98 -11.68
CA VAL A 12 -6.53 8.07 -12.39
C VAL A 12 -5.41 7.58 -11.49
N GLU A 13 -4.72 6.53 -11.93
CA GLU A 13 -3.47 6.09 -11.32
C GLU A 13 -2.39 7.16 -11.53
N VAL A 14 -1.77 7.58 -10.42
CA VAL A 14 -0.63 8.49 -10.43
C VAL A 14 0.52 7.91 -9.62
N PRO A 15 1.78 8.34 -9.85
CA PRO A 15 2.92 7.85 -9.09
C PRO A 15 2.81 8.18 -7.60
N VAL A 16 3.28 7.27 -6.75
CA VAL A 16 3.32 7.48 -5.29
C VAL A 16 4.20 8.68 -4.93
N PRO A 17 3.65 9.73 -4.28
CA PRO A 17 4.38 10.91 -3.82
C PRO A 17 5.57 10.58 -2.93
N THR A 18 6.70 11.26 -3.17
CA THR A 18 7.96 11.05 -2.44
C THR A 18 7.84 11.31 -0.94
N VAL A 19 6.93 12.20 -0.52
CA VAL A 19 6.67 12.51 0.89
C VAL A 19 6.06 11.34 1.67
N TRP A 20 5.40 10.38 0.99
CA TRP A 20 4.79 9.20 1.62
C TRP A 20 5.74 8.01 1.75
N ARG A 21 6.72 7.93 0.84
CA ARG A 21 7.63 6.79 0.69
C ARG A 21 8.32 6.38 2.00
N PRO A 22 8.84 7.30 2.84
CA PRO A 22 9.50 6.89 4.09
C PRO A 22 8.58 6.14 5.05
N THR A 23 7.31 6.53 5.18
CA THR A 23 6.35 5.83 6.04
C THR A 23 5.95 4.48 5.45
N LEU A 24 5.76 4.42 4.14
CA LEU A 24 5.44 3.17 3.42
C LEU A 24 6.59 2.14 3.53
N VAL A 25 7.84 2.59 3.41
CA VAL A 25 9.03 1.76 3.67
C VAL A 25 9.03 1.24 5.09
N ALA A 26 8.77 2.09 6.09
CA ALA A 26 8.75 1.68 7.49
C ALA A 26 7.66 0.63 7.79
N ILE A 27 6.49 0.72 7.12
CA ILE A 27 5.44 -0.30 7.22
C ILE A 27 5.95 -1.64 6.67
N VAL A 28 6.55 -1.65 5.48
CA VAL A 28 7.07 -2.88 4.87
C VAL A 28 8.23 -3.46 5.68
N ASP A 29 9.12 -2.63 6.22
CA ASP A 29 10.21 -3.08 7.10
C ASP A 29 9.68 -3.77 8.37
N ALA A 30 8.55 -3.31 8.92
CA ALA A 30 7.91 -3.98 10.04
C ALA A 30 7.31 -5.35 9.64
N LEU A 31 6.78 -5.49 8.41
CA LEU A 31 6.38 -6.80 7.87
C LEU A 31 7.58 -7.73 7.69
N VAL A 32 8.67 -7.24 7.11
CA VAL A 32 9.92 -8.00 6.89
C VAL A 32 10.47 -8.56 8.20
N LYS A 33 10.42 -7.77 9.28
CA LYS A 33 10.90 -8.18 10.61
C LYS A 33 9.88 -8.96 11.43
N GLU A 34 8.66 -9.13 10.90
CA GLU A 34 7.51 -9.70 11.60
C GLU A 34 7.22 -9.02 12.97
N GLU A 35 7.46 -7.70 13.04
CA GLU A 35 7.28 -6.89 14.26
C GLU A 35 5.82 -6.46 14.45
N GLU A 36 5.48 -6.02 15.67
CA GLU A 36 4.24 -5.27 15.89
C GLU A 36 4.31 -3.91 15.19
N LEU A 37 3.20 -3.48 14.58
CA LEU A 37 3.14 -2.19 13.91
C LEU A 37 3.04 -1.04 14.94
N LEU A 38 4.18 -0.42 15.22
CA LEU A 38 4.30 0.71 16.15
C LEU A 38 4.82 1.96 15.43
N LEU A 39 4.02 2.50 14.51
CA LEU A 39 4.35 3.70 13.74
C LEU A 39 3.38 4.84 14.01
N PRO A 40 3.86 6.09 14.24
CA PRO A 40 2.98 7.23 14.42
C PRO A 40 2.19 7.50 13.14
N LYS A 41 0.92 7.88 13.30
CA LYS A 41 0.00 8.20 12.19
C LYS A 41 -0.28 7.01 11.24
N VAL A 42 0.10 5.80 11.62
CA VAL A 42 -0.30 4.57 10.92
C VAL A 42 -1.37 3.86 11.75
N THR A 43 -2.50 3.54 11.13
CA THR A 43 -3.62 2.81 11.71
C THR A 43 -3.90 1.55 10.90
N LEU A 44 -4.69 0.65 11.48
CA LEU A 44 -5.20 -0.53 10.80
C LEU A 44 -6.68 -0.32 10.48
N GLN A 45 -7.14 -0.78 9.32
CA GLN A 45 -8.56 -0.77 8.98
C GLN A 45 -9.39 -1.62 9.97
N ALA A 46 -8.86 -2.77 10.39
CA ALA A 46 -9.42 -3.62 11.42
C ALA A 46 -8.33 -4.12 12.37
N GLN A 47 -8.72 -4.61 13.56
CA GLN A 47 -7.76 -5.06 14.57
C GLN A 47 -6.93 -6.25 14.07
N GLU A 48 -7.54 -7.14 13.27
CA GLU A 48 -6.91 -8.31 12.68
C GLU A 48 -6.02 -8.02 11.46
N THR A 49 -6.15 -6.85 10.83
CA THR A 49 -5.51 -6.53 9.54
C THR A 49 -4.01 -6.80 9.53
N TRP A 50 -3.28 -6.45 10.60
CA TRP A 50 -1.84 -6.67 10.65
C TRP A 50 -1.46 -8.15 10.71
N LYS A 51 -2.21 -8.92 11.50
CA LYS A 51 -2.00 -10.36 11.62
C LYS A 51 -2.34 -11.06 10.30
N ASP A 52 -3.42 -10.64 9.65
CA ASP A 52 -3.84 -11.19 8.36
C ASP A 52 -2.80 -10.85 7.27
N ALA A 53 -2.25 -9.63 7.27
CA ALA A 53 -1.17 -9.25 6.38
C ALA A 53 0.08 -10.13 6.56
N GLN A 54 0.51 -10.36 7.80
CA GLN A 54 1.62 -11.28 8.09
C GLN A 54 1.30 -12.71 7.64
N GLN A 55 0.06 -13.16 7.80
CA GLN A 55 -0.37 -14.48 7.33
C GLN A 55 -0.37 -14.57 5.80
N SER A 56 -0.80 -13.53 5.08
CA SER A 56 -0.73 -13.47 3.61
C SER A 56 0.71 -13.62 3.11
N VAL A 57 1.66 -12.88 3.71
CA VAL A 57 3.08 -12.98 3.37
C VAL A 57 3.61 -14.39 3.63
N ARG A 58 3.32 -14.99 4.80
CA ARG A 58 3.73 -16.37 5.11
C ARG A 58 3.10 -17.41 4.17
N ALA A 59 1.84 -17.21 3.79
CA ALA A 59 1.11 -18.12 2.90
C ALA A 59 1.61 -18.06 1.46
N TYR A 60 2.14 -16.91 1.02
CA TYR A 60 2.81 -16.76 -0.26
C TYR A 60 4.09 -17.61 -0.34
N GLY A 61 4.80 -17.76 0.79
CA GLY A 61 5.92 -18.69 0.92
C GLY A 61 7.26 -18.16 0.41
N ALA A 62 7.41 -16.84 0.27
CA ALA A 62 8.65 -16.17 -0.11
C ALA A 62 9.09 -15.19 1.00
N ASN A 63 10.38 -14.83 1.00
CA ASN A 63 10.93 -13.91 1.99
C ASN A 63 10.77 -12.47 1.50
N LEU A 64 9.89 -11.72 2.16
CA LEU A 64 9.73 -10.28 1.91
C LEU A 64 11.03 -9.55 2.23
N LYS A 65 11.38 -8.56 1.40
CA LYS A 65 12.48 -7.61 1.65
C LYS A 65 11.98 -6.17 1.67
N SER A 66 12.80 -5.28 2.22
CA SER A 66 12.55 -3.83 2.21
C SER A 66 12.35 -3.33 0.76
N LEU A 67 11.51 -2.30 0.60
CA LEU A 67 11.21 -1.72 -0.72
C LEU A 67 12.47 -1.11 -1.36
N PRO A 68 12.97 -1.64 -2.50
CA PRO A 68 14.00 -0.96 -3.29
C PRO A 68 13.44 0.30 -3.99
N GLU A 69 14.33 1.15 -4.53
CA GLU A 69 13.93 2.35 -5.28
C GLU A 69 13.03 2.02 -6.49
N GLU A 70 13.25 0.89 -7.15
CA GLU A 70 12.45 0.41 -8.28
C GLU A 70 11.00 0.04 -7.90
N SER A 71 10.66 -0.12 -6.60
CA SER A 71 9.27 -0.33 -6.16
C SER A 71 8.36 0.83 -6.56
N TRP A 72 8.92 2.05 -6.66
CA TRP A 72 8.15 3.25 -6.99
C TRP A 72 7.82 3.39 -8.47
N ASP A 73 8.46 2.61 -9.33
CA ASP A 73 8.20 2.63 -10.78
C ASP A 73 6.90 1.90 -11.15
N SER A 74 6.44 0.99 -10.28
CA SER A 74 5.22 0.21 -10.50
C SER A 74 4.13 0.42 -9.45
N SER A 75 4.47 0.97 -8.28
CA SER A 75 3.49 1.35 -7.27
C SER A 75 2.72 2.62 -7.69
N VAL A 76 1.42 2.63 -7.40
CA VAL A 76 0.51 3.72 -7.81
C VAL A 76 -0.34 4.20 -6.64
N CYS A 77 -0.93 5.38 -6.80
CA CYS A 77 -2.04 5.82 -5.96
C CYS A 77 -3.17 6.41 -6.78
N ILE A 78 -4.38 6.32 -6.22
CA ILE A 78 -5.64 6.61 -6.88
C ILE A 78 -6.47 7.50 -5.93
N TRP A 79 -6.97 8.64 -6.40
CA TRP A 79 -7.81 9.51 -5.57
C TRP A 79 -9.27 9.06 -5.56
N TYR A 80 -9.81 8.78 -4.37
CA TYR A 80 -11.20 8.33 -4.18
C TYR A 80 -12.15 9.43 -3.68
N GLY A 81 -11.67 10.65 -3.48
CA GLY A 81 -12.48 11.82 -3.08
C GLY A 81 -12.22 12.31 -1.66
N ASP A 82 -11.88 11.41 -0.74
CA ASP A 82 -11.59 11.67 0.67
C ASP A 82 -10.23 11.09 1.12
N PHE A 83 -9.75 10.06 0.43
CA PHE A 83 -8.42 9.48 0.60
C PHE A 83 -7.78 9.11 -0.73
N TRP A 84 -6.46 8.91 -0.68
CA TRP A 84 -5.70 8.23 -1.71
C TRP A 84 -5.63 6.74 -1.40
N ASP A 85 -6.10 5.90 -2.31
CA ASP A 85 -5.81 4.47 -2.28
C ASP A 85 -4.42 4.25 -2.85
N VAL A 86 -3.52 3.64 -2.09
CA VAL A 86 -2.11 3.46 -2.45
C VAL A 86 -1.82 1.97 -2.54
N LEU A 87 -1.38 1.54 -3.72
CA LEU A 87 -1.03 0.16 -4.04
C LEU A 87 0.49 0.06 -4.17
N ILE A 88 1.12 -0.65 -3.23
CA ILE A 88 2.55 -0.83 -3.18
C ILE A 88 2.91 -2.26 -3.58
N ASP A 89 3.63 -2.40 -4.68
CA ASP A 89 4.19 -3.69 -5.09
C ASP A 89 5.29 -4.11 -4.10
N LEU A 90 5.10 -5.28 -3.50
CA LEU A 90 6.05 -5.83 -2.54
C LEU A 90 7.13 -6.64 -3.24
N TYR A 91 8.30 -6.69 -2.60
CA TYR A 91 9.49 -7.32 -3.16
C TYR A 91 9.96 -8.47 -2.28
N THR A 92 10.42 -9.54 -2.90
CA THR A 92 10.97 -10.72 -2.25
C THR A 92 12.44 -10.91 -2.61
N GLU A 93 13.15 -11.68 -1.79
CA GLU A 93 14.53 -12.08 -2.08
C GLU A 93 14.62 -13.02 -3.30
N GLU A 94 13.59 -13.82 -3.52
CA GLU A 94 13.57 -14.86 -4.56
C GLU A 94 13.29 -14.31 -5.95
N GLU A 95 12.37 -13.34 -6.09
CA GLU A 95 11.83 -12.92 -7.39
C GLU A 95 12.10 -11.45 -7.72
N GLY A 96 12.55 -10.66 -6.74
CA GLY A 96 12.53 -9.21 -6.89
C GLY A 96 11.11 -8.71 -6.70
N ARG A 97 10.49 -8.10 -7.71
CA ARG A 97 9.10 -7.67 -7.61
C ARG A 97 8.18 -8.90 -7.57
N SER A 98 7.41 -9.04 -6.50
CA SER A 98 6.47 -10.15 -6.32
C SER A 98 5.06 -9.79 -6.83
N ASP A 99 4.16 -10.77 -6.83
CA ASP A 99 2.73 -10.55 -7.09
C ASP A 99 1.98 -10.05 -5.83
N ILE A 100 2.66 -9.82 -4.71
CA ILE A 100 2.02 -9.35 -3.47
C ILE A 100 1.93 -7.82 -3.49
N VAL A 101 0.77 -7.30 -3.11
CA VAL A 101 0.49 -5.87 -2.98
C VAL A 101 0.13 -5.54 -1.53
N LEU A 102 0.70 -4.44 -1.01
CA LEU A 102 0.23 -3.76 0.19
C LEU A 102 -0.71 -2.62 -0.22
N GLN A 103 -1.95 -2.65 0.28
CA GLN A 103 -2.92 -1.58 0.10
C GLN A 103 -2.99 -0.69 1.34
N VAL A 104 -2.84 0.62 1.14
CA VAL A 104 -2.88 1.64 2.19
C VAL A 104 -3.75 2.80 1.75
N HIS A 105 -4.68 3.23 2.60
CA HIS A 105 -5.35 4.51 2.41
C HIS A 105 -4.53 5.64 3.05
N VAL A 106 -4.32 6.73 2.32
CA VAL A 106 -3.64 7.93 2.81
C VAL A 106 -4.62 9.09 2.87
N TYR A 107 -4.75 9.65 4.08
CA TYR A 107 -5.62 10.77 4.38
C TYR A 107 -4.78 12.02 4.63
N GLU A 108 -5.19 13.13 4.02
CA GLU A 108 -4.67 14.45 4.37
C GLU A 108 -5.26 14.89 5.72
N VAL A 109 -4.41 15.33 6.64
CA VAL A 109 -4.78 15.84 7.96
C VAL A 109 -4.01 17.12 8.26
N ASP A 110 -4.44 17.90 9.25
CA ASP A 110 -3.85 19.22 9.55
C ASP A 110 -2.31 19.20 9.72
N ASP A 111 -1.77 18.09 10.24
CA ASP A 111 -0.33 17.86 10.43
C ASP A 111 0.23 16.79 9.49
N GLY A 112 -0.07 16.87 8.20
CA GLY A 112 0.49 16.01 7.16
C GLY A 112 -0.45 14.87 6.75
N TYR A 113 -0.04 13.62 7.00
CA TYR A 113 -0.74 12.44 6.48
C TYR A 113 -0.98 11.38 7.55
N ARG A 114 -2.14 10.74 7.48
CA ARG A 114 -2.46 9.49 8.20
C ARG A 114 -2.54 8.35 7.20
N TYR A 115 -1.96 7.21 7.56
CA TYR A 115 -1.89 6.00 6.75
C TYR A 115 -2.75 4.94 7.41
N GLU A 116 -3.65 4.32 6.68
CA GLU A 116 -4.46 3.21 7.16
C GLU A 116 -4.16 1.98 6.32
N ILE A 117 -3.58 0.97 6.95
CA ILE A 117 -3.32 -0.31 6.28
C ILE A 117 -4.65 -1.02 6.10
N VAL A 118 -4.93 -1.38 4.85
CA VAL A 118 -6.18 -2.03 4.46
C VAL A 118 -5.98 -3.54 4.45
N LEU A 119 -5.09 -4.03 3.59
CA LEU A 119 -4.73 -5.44 3.51
C LEU A 119 -3.41 -5.68 2.74
N VAL A 120 -2.92 -6.92 2.81
CA VAL A 120 -1.85 -7.45 1.95
C VAL A 120 -2.38 -8.68 1.22
N TYR A 121 -2.28 -8.71 -0.10
CA TYR A 121 -2.89 -9.74 -0.96
C TYR A 121 -2.15 -9.92 -2.29
N VAL A 122 -2.52 -10.97 -3.01
CA VAL A 122 -2.22 -11.15 -4.43
C VAL A 122 -3.48 -10.77 -5.23
N PRO A 123 -3.44 -9.79 -6.15
CA PRO A 123 -4.60 -9.27 -6.87
C PRO A 123 -5.19 -10.22 -7.93
#